data_AF-T1AVK7-F1
#
_entry.id   AF-T1AVK7-F1
#
_cell.length_a   1.000
_cell.length_b   1.000
_cell.length_c   1.000
_cell.angle_alpha   90.00
_cell.angle_beta   90.00
_cell.angle_gamma   90.00
#
_symmetry.space_group_name_H-M   'P 1'
#
loop_
_entity.id
_entity.type
_entity.pdbx_description
1 polymer ?
#
loop_
_entity_poly.entity_id
_entity_poly.type
_entity_poly.pdbx_seq_one_letter_code
_entity_poly.pdbx_strand_id
1 'polypeptide(L)'
;MSSSGAELELAYRACAHQVRQSAGNFYYAFRLLPRGKRRALHSVYRFCRGADDIADGEGSDQSRRGRLEDYRRALTATLAGSPPDWGWLTLADTVDTFHLEGRILNDVIDGCAADCAPLAIRTE
;
A
#
# COMPACT_ATOMS: atom_id res chain seq x y z
N MET A 1 -14.38 5.43 14.37
CA MET A 1 -13.73 5.71 15.67
C MET A 1 -12.36 6.26 15.35
N SER A 2 -12.10 7.53 15.66
CA SER A 2 -10.81 8.15 15.35
C SER A 2 -9.72 7.53 16.21
N SER A 3 -8.72 6.90 15.58
CA SER A 3 -7.56 6.35 16.27
C SER A 3 -6.82 7.42 17.07
N SER A 4 -6.27 7.04 18.22
CA SER A 4 -5.55 7.99 19.07
C SER A 4 -4.22 8.40 18.41
N GLY A 5 -3.74 9.63 18.67
CA GLY A 5 -2.45 10.08 18.12
C GLY A 5 -1.25 9.21 18.52
N ALA A 6 -1.33 8.54 19.68
CA ALA A 6 -0.31 7.58 20.12
C ALA A 6 -0.33 6.27 19.30
N GLU A 7 -1.53 5.78 18.96
CA GLU A 7 -1.72 4.61 18.11
C GLU A 7 -1.18 4.85 16.70
N LEU A 8 -1.50 6.01 16.11
CA LEU A 8 -1.00 6.41 14.80
C LEU A 8 0.54 6.52 14.78
N GLU A 9 1.14 7.05 15.84
CA GLU A 9 2.60 7.13 15.97
C GLU A 9 3.25 5.73 16.01
N LEU A 10 2.65 4.78 16.74
CA LEU A 10 3.11 3.39 16.77
C LEU A 10 2.96 2.74 15.39
N ALA A 11 1.85 2.96 14.72
CA ALA A 11 1.60 2.45 13.38
C ALA A 11 2.65 2.95 12.36
N TYR A 12 2.99 4.24 12.40
CA TYR A 12 4.06 4.80 11.56
C TYR A 12 5.45 4.25 11.88
N ARG A 13 5.73 3.92 13.15
CA ARG A 13 7.00 3.28 13.52
C ARG A 13 7.08 1.85 12.99
N ALA A 14 6.01 1.08 13.11
CA ALA A 14 5.90 -0.27 12.56
C ALA A 14 6.06 -0.24 11.03
N CYS A 15 5.37 0.68 10.35
CA CYS A 15 5.51 0.89 8.91
C CYS A 15 6.96 1.20 8.51
N ALA A 16 7.61 2.16 9.18
CA ALA A 16 9.00 2.51 8.90
C ALA A 16 9.97 1.34 9.14
N HIS A 17 9.70 0.50 10.13
CA HIS A 17 10.49 -0.71 10.40
C HIS A 17 10.34 -1.74 9.27
N GLN A 18 9.11 -2.04 8.86
CA GLN A 18 8.84 -2.97 7.75
C GLN A 18 9.47 -2.47 6.44
N VAL A 19 9.25 -1.19 6.08
CA VAL A 19 9.82 -0.60 4.86
C VAL A 19 11.35 -0.64 4.87
N ARG A 20 11.99 -0.42 6.03
CA ARG A 20 13.46 -0.49 6.12
C ARG A 20 14.00 -1.89 5.81
N GLN A 21 13.24 -2.94 6.10
CA GLN A 21 13.64 -4.31 5.82
C GLN A 21 13.45 -4.72 4.35
N SER A 22 12.45 -4.14 3.67
CA SER A 22 12.10 -4.51 2.29
C SER A 22 12.65 -3.56 1.22
N ALA A 23 12.85 -2.28 1.52
CA ALA A 23 13.06 -1.25 0.49
C ALA A 23 14.51 -1.05 0.02
N GLY A 24 15.47 -1.86 0.47
CA GLY A 24 16.88 -1.81 0.03
C GLY A 24 17.44 -0.38 -0.10
N ASN A 25 17.86 0.00 -1.30
CA ASN A 25 18.40 1.34 -1.62
C ASN A 25 17.34 2.45 -1.62
N PHE A 26 16.07 2.13 -1.84
CA PHE A 26 14.96 3.09 -1.90
C PHE A 26 14.73 3.76 -0.54
N TYR A 27 15.01 3.06 0.56
CA TYR A 27 14.99 3.62 1.91
C TYR A 27 15.92 4.83 2.09
N TYR A 28 17.06 4.85 1.39
CA TYR A 28 18.02 5.96 1.46
C TYR A 28 17.58 7.17 0.65
N ALA A 29 16.88 6.96 -0.47
CA ALA A 29 16.33 8.04 -1.30
C ALA A 29 15.38 8.96 -0.52
N PHE A 30 14.69 8.41 0.49
CA PHE A 30 13.68 9.13 1.27
C PHE A 30 14.25 9.86 2.49
N ARG A 31 15.53 9.65 2.84
CA ARG A 31 16.11 10.14 4.09
C ARG A 31 16.19 11.67 4.15
N LEU A 32 16.23 12.34 2.99
CA LEU A 32 16.28 13.80 2.86
C LEU A 32 14.90 14.48 2.99
N LEU A 33 13.81 13.72 3.02
CA LEU A 33 12.46 14.28 3.09
C LEU A 33 12.10 14.73 4.52
N PRO A 34 11.30 15.81 4.67
CA PRO A 34 10.69 16.18 5.94
C PRO A 34 9.93 15.00 6.56
N ARG A 35 9.91 14.93 7.90
CA ARG A 35 9.37 13.77 8.66
C ARG A 35 7.95 13.37 8.21
N GLY A 36 7.05 14.32 7.98
CA GLY A 36 5.68 14.05 7.53
C GLY A 36 5.64 13.36 6.16
N LYS A 37 6.30 13.95 5.16
CA LYS A 37 6.38 13.39 3.81
C LYS A 37 7.03 12.01 3.78
N ARG A 38 8.11 11.82 4.55
CA ARG A 38 8.79 10.53 4.65
C ARG A 38 7.88 9.43 5.23
N ARG A 39 7.07 9.75 6.23
CA ARG A 39 6.09 8.82 6.83
C ARG A 39 5.02 8.41 5.84
N ALA A 40 4.43 9.38 5.16
CA ALA A 40 3.46 9.14 4.10
C ALA A 40 4.04 8.25 3.01
N LEU A 41 5.30 8.50 2.61
CA LEU A 41 5.94 7.71 1.57
C LEU A 41 6.24 6.27 2.01
N HIS A 42 6.60 6.03 3.28
CA HIS A 42 6.68 4.66 3.79
C HIS A 42 5.32 3.95 3.74
N SER A 43 4.24 4.66 4.10
CA SER A 43 2.88 4.12 4.07
C SER A 43 2.46 3.72 2.65
N VAL A 44 2.63 4.63 1.69
CA VAL A 44 2.36 4.37 0.27
C VAL A 44 3.24 3.26 -0.29
N TYR A 45 4.53 3.25 0.05
CA TYR A 45 5.45 2.19 -0.38
C TYR A 45 4.99 0.81 0.15
N ARG A 46 4.62 0.72 1.43
CA ARG A 46 4.10 -0.52 2.04
C ARG A 46 2.81 -0.99 1.35
N PHE A 47 1.94 -0.06 0.96
CA PHE A 47 0.74 -0.36 0.18
C PHE A 47 1.10 -0.94 -1.20
N CYS A 48 1.92 -0.23 -1.99
CA CYS A 48 2.30 -0.69 -3.33
C CYS A 48 3.01 -2.05 -3.28
N ARG A 49 3.97 -2.21 -2.36
CA ARG A 49 4.70 -3.47 -2.20
C ARG A 49 3.78 -4.62 -1.79
N GLY A 50 2.76 -4.35 -0.98
CA GLY A 50 1.78 -5.36 -0.60
C GLY A 50 0.95 -5.87 -1.78
N ALA A 51 0.53 -4.99 -2.69
CA ALA A 51 -0.17 -5.41 -3.92
C ALA A 51 0.76 -6.21 -4.85
N ASP A 52 1.99 -5.74 -5.02
CA ASP A 52 3.05 -6.38 -5.81
C ASP A 52 3.40 -7.79 -5.29
N ASP A 53 3.62 -7.93 -3.97
CA ASP A 53 3.86 -9.23 -3.31
C ASP A 53 2.72 -10.23 -3.54
N ILE A 54 1.47 -9.77 -3.67
CA ILE A 54 0.33 -10.65 -3.95
C ILE A 54 0.34 -11.13 -5.41
N ALA A 55 0.66 -10.24 -6.34
CA ALA A 55 0.71 -10.52 -7.78
C ALA A 55 1.89 -11.44 -8.14
N ASP A 56 3.06 -11.21 -7.56
CA ASP A 56 4.27 -12.02 -7.75
C ASP A 56 4.30 -13.29 -6.88
N GLY A 57 3.43 -13.36 -5.88
CA GLY A 57 3.37 -14.48 -4.93
C GLY A 57 2.91 -15.79 -5.56
N GLU A 58 3.01 -16.87 -4.78
CA GLU A 58 2.65 -18.20 -5.26
C GLU A 58 1.13 -18.40 -5.41
N GLY A 59 0.75 -19.35 -6.28
CA GLY A 59 -0.63 -19.77 -6.51
C GLY A 59 -1.11 -19.56 -7.94
N SER A 60 -2.33 -20.03 -8.24
CA SER A 60 -2.95 -19.81 -9.55
C SER A 60 -3.33 -18.34 -9.76
N ASP A 61 -3.45 -17.92 -11.01
CA ASP A 61 -3.90 -16.57 -11.39
C ASP A 61 -5.21 -16.20 -10.70
N GLN A 62 -6.15 -17.15 -10.61
CA GLN A 62 -7.42 -16.96 -9.92
C GLN A 62 -7.24 -16.71 -8.42
N SER A 63 -6.34 -17.46 -7.76
CA SER A 63 -6.05 -17.27 -6.33
C SER A 63 -5.42 -15.91 -6.07
N ARG A 64 -4.42 -15.51 -6.88
CA ARG A 64 -3.75 -14.20 -6.78
C ARG A 64 -4.72 -13.04 -6.97
N ARG A 65 -5.58 -13.11 -8.00
CA ARG A 65 -6.66 -12.14 -8.24
C ARG A 65 -7.66 -12.07 -7.08
N GLY A 66 -8.02 -13.22 -6.50
CA GLY A 66 -8.86 -13.26 -5.29
C GLY A 66 -8.23 -12.49 -4.13
N ARG A 67 -6.94 -12.71 -3.87
CA ARG A 67 -6.21 -11.96 -2.82
C ARG A 67 -6.09 -10.47 -3.13
N LEU A 68 -5.94 -10.07 -4.39
CA LEU A 68 -5.97 -8.64 -4.78
C LEU A 68 -7.35 -8.01 -4.58
N GLU A 69 -8.43 -8.77 -4.80
CA GLU A 69 -9.78 -8.30 -4.48
C GLU A 69 -9.99 -8.14 -2.97
N ASP A 70 -9.44 -9.05 -2.16
CA ASP A 70 -9.44 -8.91 -0.70
C ASP A 70 -8.66 -7.66 -0.26
N TYR A 71 -7.52 -7.40 -0.92
CA TYR A 71 -6.71 -6.19 -0.72
C TYR A 71 -7.48 -4.92 -1.10
N ARG A 72 -8.24 -4.95 -2.20
CA ARG A 72 -9.12 -3.85 -2.64
C ARG A 72 -10.23 -3.60 -1.62
N ARG A 73 -10.86 -4.64 -1.06
CA ARG A 73 -11.87 -4.47 -0.01
C ARG A 73 -11.29 -3.83 1.25
N ALA A 74 -10.07 -4.18 1.64
CA ALA A 74 -9.38 -3.53 2.74
C ALA A 74 -9.08 -2.06 2.45
N LEU A 75 -8.71 -1.70 1.22
CA LEU A 75 -8.60 -0.30 0.78
C LEU A 75 -9.95 0.42 0.88
N THR A 76 -11.03 -0.17 0.38
CA THR A 76 -12.38 0.42 0.48
C THR A 76 -12.78 0.68 1.93
N ALA A 77 -12.57 -0.28 2.82
CA ALA A 77 -12.85 -0.12 4.25
C ALA A 77 -12.00 1.01 4.87
N THR A 78 -10.73 1.09 4.48
CA THR A 78 -9.80 2.15 4.92
C THR A 78 -10.26 3.53 4.48
N LEU A 79 -10.64 3.70 3.22
CA LEU A 79 -11.16 4.96 2.67
C LEU A 79 -12.53 5.34 3.31
N ALA A 80 -13.29 4.35 3.77
CA ALA A 80 -14.52 4.56 4.54
C ALA A 80 -14.27 4.83 6.04
N GLY A 81 -13.02 4.95 6.48
CA GLY A 81 -12.67 5.25 7.88
C GLY A 81 -12.66 4.03 8.81
N SER A 82 -12.59 2.82 8.26
CA SER A 82 -12.48 1.55 9.00
C SER A 82 -11.23 0.76 8.57
N PRO A 83 -10.01 1.27 8.85
CA PRO A 83 -8.78 0.56 8.53
C PRO A 83 -8.69 -0.74 9.36
N PRO A 84 -8.45 -1.91 8.73
CA PRO A 84 -8.49 -3.19 9.44
C PRO A 84 -7.24 -3.46 10.30
N ASP A 85 -6.10 -2.82 10.00
CA ASP A 85 -4.87 -2.96 10.80
C ASP A 85 -4.03 -1.67 10.80
N TRP A 86 -2.89 -1.71 11.52
CA TRP A 86 -1.98 -0.58 11.67
C TRP A 86 -1.42 -0.07 10.32
N GLY A 87 -1.22 -0.94 9.34
CA GLY A 87 -0.68 -0.56 8.04
C GLY A 87 -1.70 0.21 7.23
N TRP A 88 -2.95 -0.25 7.27
CA TRP A 88 -4.08 0.48 6.68
C TRP A 88 -4.39 1.77 7.43
N LEU A 89 -4.18 1.82 8.75
CA LEU A 89 -4.31 3.04 9.53
C LEU A 89 -3.32 4.12 9.07
N THR A 90 -2.06 3.75 8.81
CA THR A 90 -1.09 4.71 8.25
C THR A 90 -1.47 5.17 6.85
N LEU A 91 -2.16 4.34 6.06
CA LEU A 91 -2.62 4.71 4.73
C LEU A 91 -3.81 5.68 4.81
N ALA A 92 -4.78 5.43 5.70
CA ALA A 92 -5.90 6.32 5.94
C ALA A 92 -5.42 7.74 6.30
N ASP A 93 -4.51 7.87 7.26
CA ASP A 93 -3.95 9.17 7.66
C ASP A 93 -3.17 9.84 6.53
N THR A 94 -2.43 9.05 5.73
CA THR A 94 -1.69 9.58 4.57
C THR A 94 -2.63 10.08 3.48
N VAL A 95 -3.71 9.36 3.19
CA VAL A 95 -4.74 9.74 2.22
C VAL A 95 -5.41 11.04 2.64
N ASP A 96 -5.78 11.16 3.91
CA ASP A 96 -6.42 12.36 4.44
C ASP A 96 -5.47 13.57 4.43
N THR A 97 -4.24 13.39 4.91
CA THR A 97 -3.23 14.47 5.03
C THR A 97 -2.78 15.02 3.68
N PHE A 98 -2.66 14.16 2.66
CA PHE A 98 -2.13 14.54 1.34
C PHE A 98 -3.20 14.55 0.25
N HIS A 99 -4.47 14.34 0.61
CA HIS A 99 -5.61 14.30 -0.31
C HIS A 99 -5.38 13.36 -1.50
N LEU A 100 -4.86 12.16 -1.22
CA LEU A 100 -4.64 11.18 -2.28
C LEU A 100 -5.97 10.67 -2.81
N GLU A 101 -6.12 10.65 -4.13
CA GLU A 101 -7.33 10.15 -4.75
C GLU A 101 -7.39 8.62 -4.60
N GLY A 102 -8.50 8.11 -4.06
CA GLY A 102 -8.74 6.67 -3.94
C GLY A 102 -8.67 5.94 -5.29
N ARG A 103 -8.94 6.64 -6.39
CA ARG A 103 -8.75 6.12 -7.76
C ARG A 103 -7.30 5.70 -8.01
N ILE A 104 -6.32 6.54 -7.69
CA ILE A 104 -4.89 6.25 -7.91
C ILE A 104 -4.48 4.98 -7.15
N LEU A 105 -5.00 4.80 -5.93
CA LEU A 105 -4.74 3.59 -5.14
C LEU A 105 -5.38 2.34 -5.75
N ASN A 106 -6.57 2.46 -6.36
CA ASN A 106 -7.18 1.36 -7.10
C ASN A 106 -6.42 1.04 -8.39
N ASP A 107 -5.93 2.05 -9.11
CA ASP A 107 -5.15 1.88 -10.34
C ASP A 107 -3.88 1.04 -10.08
N VAL A 108 -3.25 1.17 -8.90
CA VAL A 108 -2.13 0.31 -8.47
C VAL A 108 -2.55 -1.16 -8.37
N ILE A 109 -3.70 -1.45 -7.74
CA ILE A 109 -4.21 -2.82 -7.60
C ILE A 109 -4.59 -3.38 -8.98
N ASP A 110 -5.18 -2.57 -9.85
CA ASP A 110 -5.54 -2.95 -11.21
C ASP A 110 -4.30 -3.31 -12.04
N GLY A 111 -3.22 -2.54 -11.93
CA GLY A 111 -1.92 -2.85 -12.54
C GLY A 111 -1.40 -4.22 -12.11
N CYS A 112 -1.33 -4.47 -10.79
CA CYS A 112 -0.91 -5.76 -10.25
C CYS A 112 -1.82 -6.92 -10.67
N ALA A 113 -3.13 -6.68 -10.81
CA ALA A 113 -4.09 -7.69 -11.25
C ALA A 113 -3.95 -8.04 -12.74
N ALA A 114 -3.54 -7.07 -13.57
CA ALA A 114 -3.22 -7.30 -14.98
C ALA A 114 -2.00 -8.21 -15.13
N ASP A 115 -0.96 -8.00 -14.31
CA ASP A 115 0.27 -8.81 -14.33
C ASP A 115 0.06 -10.27 -13.90
N CYS A 116 -1.03 -10.57 -13.18
CA CYS A 116 -1.39 -11.94 -12.83
C CYS A 116 -1.69 -12.83 -14.03
N ALA A 117 -1.92 -12.28 -15.24
CA ALA A 117 -2.12 -13.06 -16.46
C ALA A 117 -1.12 -12.63 -17.55
N PRO A 118 -0.55 -13.57 -18.31
CA PRO A 118 0.36 -13.23 -19.39
C PRO A 118 -0.40 -12.46 -20.48
N LEU A 119 -0.16 -11.15 -20.57
CA LEU A 119 -0.52 -10.36 -21.74
C LEU A 119 0.46 -10.69 -22.85
N ALA A 120 -0.01 -11.34 -23.92
CA ALA A 120 0.74 -11.41 -25.16
C ALA A 120 0.83 -10.00 -25.74
N ILE A 121 1.90 -9.27 -25.41
CA ILE A 121 2.15 -7.93 -25.97
C ILE A 121 2.35 -8.11 -27.47
N ARG A 122 1.32 -7.78 -28.25
CA ARG A 122 1.42 -7.68 -29.70
C ARG A 122 1.91 -6.27 -30.02
N THR A 123 3.12 -6.17 -30.52
CA THR A 123 3.63 -4.96 -31.18
C THR A 123 3.05 -4.91 -32.60
N GLU A 124 2.43 -3.80 -32.96
CA GLU A 124 2.00 -3.48 -34.33
C GLU A 124 3.19 -3.12 -35.24
#